data_AF-A0A1Q6ZQS7-F1
#
_entry.id   AF-A0A1Q6ZQS7-F1
#
_cell.length_a   1.000
_cell.length_b   1.000
_cell.length_c   1.000
_cell.angle_alpha   90.00
_cell.angle_beta   90.00
_cell.angle_gamma   90.00
#
_symmetry.space_group_name_H-M   'P 1'
#
loop_
_entity.id
_entity.type
_entity.pdbx_description
1 polymer ?
#
loop_
_entity_poly.entity_id
_entity_poly.type
_entity_poly.pdbx_seq_one_letter_code
_entity_poly.pdbx_strand_id
1 'polypeptide(L)'
;MTPLVLLLLTVQDPGPILDHASQAYDSVRTLSADFVQVVDNPMIGDPDTTRGRLYQRRPGYFAMRFTEPRDDRIVADGRHLWLYTPSTTPGQVIRSAIPGTGTTGPNLIGQFVEHPRERYDARYVRADSISDGLIDVITLTPRSKDLGYSAATVWIARKDGLVRRIDIVETSGQRRTIILRNLAINQAVPAREFRFSPPAGSRVVDQ
;
A
#
# COMPACT_ATOMS: atom_id res chain seq x y z
N MET A 1 -37.40 26.16 16.93
CA MET A 1 -36.71 25.01 17.55
C MET A 1 -36.36 24.03 16.44
N THR A 2 -35.12 24.07 15.95
CA THR A 2 -34.63 23.19 14.89
C THR A 2 -34.35 21.82 15.50
N PRO A 3 -34.85 20.71 14.92
CA PRO A 3 -34.59 19.40 15.51
C PRO A 3 -33.11 19.06 15.33
N LEU A 4 -32.48 18.69 16.45
CA LEU A 4 -31.15 18.12 16.50
C LEU A 4 -31.23 16.74 15.83
N VAL A 5 -30.69 16.62 14.61
CA VAL A 5 -30.54 15.31 13.96
C VAL A 5 -29.44 14.56 14.71
N LEU A 6 -29.86 13.61 15.54
CA LEU A 6 -28.98 12.66 16.20
C LEU A 6 -28.45 11.71 15.11
N LEU A 7 -27.21 11.92 14.67
CA LEU A 7 -26.53 10.99 13.77
C LEU A 7 -26.26 9.71 14.55
N LEU A 8 -27.15 8.72 14.41
CA LEU A 8 -26.90 7.37 14.90
C LEU A 8 -25.66 6.85 14.16
N LEU A 9 -24.53 6.79 14.86
CA LEU A 9 -23.37 5.98 14.47
C LEU A 9 -23.85 4.54 14.44
N THR A 10 -24.33 4.08 13.28
CA THR A 10 -24.49 2.66 13.04
C THR A 10 -23.09 2.07 13.09
N VAL A 11 -22.78 1.36 14.17
CA VAL A 11 -21.58 0.52 14.23
C VAL A 11 -21.79 -0.58 13.21
N GLN A 12 -21.39 -0.33 11.96
CA GLN A 12 -21.41 -1.35 10.92
C GLN A 12 -20.28 -2.34 11.21
N ASP A 13 -20.59 -3.63 11.12
CA ASP A 13 -19.57 -4.67 11.18
C ASP A 13 -18.61 -4.49 9.98
N PRO A 14 -17.31 -4.24 10.19
CA PRO A 14 -16.34 -4.13 9.10
C PRO A 14 -16.04 -5.48 8.43
N GLY A 15 -16.42 -6.60 9.07
CA GLY A 15 -16.12 -7.95 8.63
C GLY A 15 -16.47 -8.24 7.16
N PRO A 16 -17.74 -8.09 6.74
CA PRO A 16 -18.14 -8.33 5.35
C PRO A 16 -17.39 -7.46 4.33
N ILE A 17 -17.04 -6.23 4.69
CA ILE A 17 -16.30 -5.31 3.81
C ILE A 17 -14.85 -5.80 3.63
N LEU A 18 -14.23 -6.25 4.72
CA LEU A 18 -12.89 -6.83 4.69
C LEU A 18 -12.85 -8.18 3.97
N ASP A 19 -13.88 -9.01 4.13
CA ASP A 19 -14.00 -10.28 3.41
C ASP A 19 -14.12 -10.03 1.90
N HIS A 20 -14.92 -9.05 1.48
CA HIS A 20 -15.01 -8.64 0.09
C HIS A 20 -13.67 -8.11 -0.44
N ALA A 21 -12.97 -7.29 0.33
CA ALA A 21 -11.65 -6.78 -0.05
C ALA A 21 -10.60 -7.89 -0.19
N SER A 22 -10.61 -8.88 0.71
CA SER A 22 -9.75 -10.07 0.64
C SER A 22 -10.05 -10.86 -0.63
N GLN A 23 -11.32 -11.15 -0.92
CA GLN A 23 -11.73 -11.89 -2.12
C GLN A 23 -11.35 -11.15 -3.42
N ALA A 24 -11.59 -9.83 -3.46
CA ALA A 24 -11.19 -8.99 -4.57
C ALA A 24 -9.67 -9.07 -4.76
N TYR A 25 -8.89 -8.89 -3.69
CA TYR A 25 -7.45 -9.01 -3.71
C TYR A 25 -7.02 -10.41 -4.21
N ASP A 26 -7.62 -11.51 -3.74
CA ASP A 26 -7.27 -12.87 -4.15
C ASP A 26 -7.48 -13.13 -5.65
N SER A 27 -8.48 -12.47 -6.25
CA SER A 27 -8.76 -12.54 -7.69
C SER A 27 -7.76 -11.77 -8.58
N VAL A 28 -6.94 -10.90 -8.00
CA VAL A 28 -5.99 -10.04 -8.72
C VAL A 28 -4.69 -10.80 -9.02
N ARG A 29 -4.48 -11.10 -10.31
CA ARG A 29 -3.23 -11.68 -10.83
C ARG A 29 -2.22 -10.61 -11.21
N THR A 30 -2.70 -9.53 -11.82
CA THR A 30 -1.91 -8.33 -12.15
C THR A 30 -2.64 -7.08 -11.72
N LEU A 31 -1.89 -6.06 -11.32
CA LEU A 31 -2.42 -4.74 -10.99
C LEU A 31 -1.45 -3.68 -11.52
N SER A 32 -2.00 -2.60 -12.06
CA SER A 32 -1.26 -1.34 -12.25
C SER A 32 -2.10 -0.18 -11.71
N ALA A 33 -1.44 0.81 -11.12
CA ALA A 33 -2.08 2.00 -10.59
C ALA A 33 -1.10 3.17 -10.57
N ASP A 34 -1.59 4.38 -10.74
CA ASP A 34 -0.82 5.56 -10.37
C ASP A 34 -0.86 5.69 -8.84
N PHE A 35 0.28 6.04 -8.22
CA PHE A 35 0.35 6.26 -6.79
C PHE A 35 0.80 7.69 -6.47
N VAL A 36 0.26 8.20 -5.37
CA VAL A 36 0.82 9.35 -4.62
C VAL A 36 1.10 8.84 -3.22
N GLN A 37 2.32 9.03 -2.74
CA GLN A 37 2.70 8.74 -1.36
C GLN A 37 3.11 10.04 -0.67
N VAL A 38 2.64 10.23 0.55
CA VAL A 38 3.05 11.33 1.42
C VAL A 38 3.59 10.73 2.71
N VAL A 39 4.81 11.07 3.09
CA VAL A 39 5.44 10.69 4.35
C VAL A 39 5.59 11.95 5.18
N ASP A 40 4.82 12.03 6.25
CA ASP A 40 4.86 13.11 7.23
C ASP A 40 5.62 12.63 8.46
N ASN A 41 6.71 13.32 8.79
CA ASN A 41 7.45 13.10 10.03
C ASN A 41 7.15 14.28 10.97
N PRO A 42 6.37 14.09 12.04
CA PRO A 42 5.98 15.19 12.91
C PRO A 42 7.16 15.88 13.62
N MET A 43 8.34 15.27 13.62
CA MET A 43 9.56 15.82 14.20
C MET A 43 10.43 16.59 13.18
N ILE A 44 10.14 16.49 11.88
CA ILE A 44 11.03 16.97 10.81
C ILE A 44 10.23 17.61 9.68
N GLY A 45 10.48 18.91 9.45
CA GLY A 45 10.27 19.61 8.18
C GLY A 45 8.88 19.48 7.53
N ASP A 46 8.86 19.72 6.22
CA ASP A 46 7.67 19.54 5.38
C ASP A 46 7.49 18.06 5.00
N PRO A 47 6.25 17.59 4.76
CA PRO A 47 6.00 16.22 4.33
C PRO A 47 6.67 15.90 2.98
N ASP A 48 7.33 14.75 2.90
CA ASP A 48 7.89 14.25 1.65
C ASP A 48 6.77 13.65 0.79
N THR A 49 6.63 14.15 -0.43
CA THR A 49 5.60 13.68 -1.38
C THR A 49 6.25 13.06 -2.61
N THR A 50 5.94 11.80 -2.84
CA THR A 50 6.42 11.05 -4.00
C THR A 50 5.26 10.56 -4.87
N ARG A 51 5.53 10.39 -6.15
CA ARG A 51 4.53 9.99 -7.16
C ARG A 51 5.13 9.02 -8.14
N GLY A 52 4.27 8.20 -8.72
CA GLY A 52 4.69 7.32 -9.80
C GLY A 52 3.66 6.29 -10.18
N ARG A 53 4.15 5.17 -10.70
CA ARG A 53 3.31 4.04 -11.09
C ARG A 53 3.71 2.77 -10.37
N LEU A 54 2.71 2.10 -9.83
CA LEU A 54 2.80 0.82 -9.16
C LEU A 54 2.39 -0.28 -10.12
N TYR A 55 3.12 -1.38 -10.08
CA TYR A 55 2.84 -2.60 -10.82
C TYR A 55 2.96 -3.80 -9.89
N GLN A 56 2.06 -4.76 -10.04
CA GLN A 56 2.10 -6.03 -9.32
C GLN A 56 1.75 -7.17 -10.29
N ARG A 57 2.44 -8.30 -10.12
CA ARG A 57 2.08 -9.56 -10.75
C ARG A 57 2.37 -10.70 -9.77
N ARG A 58 1.35 -11.47 -9.43
CA ARG A 58 1.53 -12.61 -8.52
C ARG A 58 2.17 -13.81 -9.25
N PRO A 59 2.95 -14.64 -8.53
CA PRO A 59 3.51 -14.39 -7.20
C PRO A 59 4.81 -13.56 -7.26
N GLY A 60 5.06 -12.72 -6.26
CA GLY A 60 6.39 -12.18 -5.98
C GLY A 60 6.94 -11.08 -6.91
N TYR A 61 6.21 -10.61 -7.92
CA TYR A 61 6.65 -9.49 -8.75
C TYR A 61 5.93 -8.20 -8.37
N PHE A 62 6.71 -7.15 -8.13
CA PHE A 62 6.21 -5.83 -7.76
C PHE A 62 7.17 -4.75 -8.27
N ALA A 63 6.64 -3.58 -8.60
CA ALA A 63 7.46 -2.42 -8.89
C ALA A 63 6.75 -1.12 -8.53
N MET A 64 7.47 -0.20 -7.89
CA MET A 64 7.12 1.22 -7.84
C MET A 64 8.15 1.96 -8.68
N ARG A 65 7.67 2.63 -9.74
CA ARG A 65 8.46 3.48 -10.63
C ARG A 65 8.11 4.92 -10.35
N PHE A 66 9.05 5.68 -9.80
CA PHE A 66 8.78 7.03 -9.36
C PHE A 66 8.94 8.00 -10.53
N THR A 67 7.93 8.84 -10.72
CA THR A 67 7.98 9.99 -11.63
C THR A 67 8.46 11.24 -10.91
N GLU A 68 8.31 11.27 -9.59
CA GLU A 68 8.73 12.34 -8.70
C GLU A 68 9.07 11.76 -7.31
N PRO A 69 10.32 11.90 -6.82
CA PRO A 69 11.50 12.28 -7.60
C PRO A 69 11.75 11.29 -8.74
N ARG A 70 12.39 11.76 -9.82
CA ARG A 70 12.75 10.87 -10.93
C ARG A 70 13.85 9.91 -10.49
N ASP A 71 13.92 8.79 -11.17
CA ASP A 71 14.91 7.72 -11.00
C ASP A 71 14.79 6.82 -9.77
N ASP A 72 14.03 7.22 -8.75
CA ASP A 72 13.69 6.32 -7.66
C ASP A 72 12.90 5.12 -8.19
N ARG A 73 13.25 3.93 -7.68
CA ARG A 73 12.56 2.68 -8.04
C ARG A 73 12.71 1.63 -6.95
N ILE A 74 11.60 0.98 -6.66
CA ILE A 74 11.53 -0.20 -5.81
C ILE A 74 11.05 -1.35 -6.70
N VAL A 75 11.79 -2.46 -6.75
CA VAL A 75 11.47 -3.58 -7.65
C VAL A 75 11.64 -4.90 -6.92
N ALA A 76 10.62 -5.74 -6.92
CA ALA A 76 10.75 -7.17 -6.67
C ALA A 76 10.73 -7.93 -7.99
N ASP A 77 11.79 -8.68 -8.24
CA ASP A 77 12.00 -9.45 -9.48
C ASP A 77 11.59 -10.93 -9.36
N GLY A 78 10.88 -11.28 -8.28
CA GLY A 78 10.51 -12.65 -7.93
C GLY A 78 11.55 -13.41 -7.10
N ARG A 79 12.76 -12.86 -6.91
CA ARG A 79 13.82 -13.43 -6.06
C ARG A 79 14.33 -12.45 -5.02
N HIS A 80 14.54 -11.21 -5.42
CA HIS A 80 15.05 -10.15 -4.56
C HIS A 80 14.17 -8.91 -4.64
N LEU A 81 14.12 -8.19 -3.53
CA LEU A 81 13.64 -6.83 -3.46
C LEU A 81 14.83 -5.88 -3.59
N TRP A 82 14.73 -4.95 -4.53
CA TRP A 82 15.71 -3.93 -4.86
C TRP A 82 15.14 -2.57 -4.50
N LEU A 83 15.84 -1.81 -3.65
CA LEU A 83 15.52 -0.42 -3.35
C LEU A 83 16.64 0.45 -3.89
N TYR A 84 16.29 1.34 -4.82
CA TYR A 84 17.19 2.35 -5.36
C TYR A 84 16.49 3.69 -5.31
N THR A 85 16.86 4.50 -4.32
CA THR A 85 16.28 5.82 -4.06
C THR A 85 17.40 6.87 -4.04
N PRO A 86 18.03 7.16 -5.20
CA PRO A 86 19.14 8.13 -5.27
C PRO A 86 18.76 9.54 -4.81
N SER A 87 17.47 9.86 -4.79
CA SER A 87 16.96 11.13 -4.23
C SER A 87 17.34 11.35 -2.77
N THR A 88 17.44 10.27 -1.98
CA THR A 88 17.71 10.30 -0.54
C THR A 88 19.01 9.59 -0.18
N THR A 89 19.34 8.50 -0.88
CA THR A 89 20.53 7.68 -0.64
C THR A 89 21.31 7.49 -1.95
N PRO A 90 21.98 8.54 -2.44
CA PRO A 90 22.69 8.50 -3.72
C PRO A 90 23.80 7.44 -3.71
N GLY A 91 23.96 6.76 -4.85
CA GLY A 91 25.05 5.80 -5.07
C GLY A 91 24.88 4.42 -4.43
N GLN A 92 23.75 4.15 -3.74
CA GLN A 92 23.50 2.86 -3.09
C GLN A 92 22.26 2.16 -3.64
N VAL A 93 22.35 0.84 -3.78
CA VAL A 93 21.22 -0.06 -4.02
C VAL A 93 21.13 -1.03 -2.86
N ILE A 94 19.98 -1.13 -2.21
CA ILE A 94 19.73 -2.15 -1.19
C ILE A 94 19.10 -3.36 -1.87
N ARG A 95 19.61 -4.55 -1.57
CA ARG A 95 19.06 -5.83 -2.04
C ARG A 95 18.74 -6.73 -0.86
N SER A 96 17.53 -7.26 -0.84
CA SER A 96 17.09 -8.24 0.17
C SER A 96 16.45 -9.44 -0.50
N ALA A 97 16.60 -10.63 0.06
CA ALA A 97 15.92 -11.83 -0.43
C ALA A 97 14.41 -11.75 -0.19
N ILE A 98 13.60 -12.20 -1.15
CA ILE A 98 12.16 -12.39 -0.94
C ILE A 98 11.97 -13.77 -0.30
N PRO A 99 11.39 -13.87 0.91
CA PRO A 99 11.15 -15.16 1.56
C PRO A 99 10.25 -16.07 0.70
N GLY A 100 10.59 -17.35 0.61
CA GLY A 100 9.86 -18.34 -0.20
C GLY A 100 8.51 -18.78 0.37
N THR A 101 8.21 -18.45 1.64
CA THR A 101 6.97 -18.78 2.34
C THR A 101 6.44 -17.56 3.07
N GLY A 102 5.19 -17.18 2.79
CA GLY A 102 4.52 -16.04 3.42
C GLY A 102 4.14 -14.95 2.43
N THR A 103 3.27 -14.07 2.89
CA THR A 103 2.73 -12.89 2.17
C THR A 103 3.76 -11.76 1.98
N THR A 104 5.04 -12.09 2.18
CA THR A 104 6.18 -11.18 2.40
C THR A 104 6.99 -10.90 1.14
N GLY A 105 6.35 -10.86 -0.03
CA GLY A 105 6.84 -10.01 -1.13
C GLY A 105 6.52 -8.55 -0.81
N PRO A 106 6.87 -7.56 -1.65
CA PRO A 106 6.37 -6.20 -1.48
C PRO A 106 4.87 -6.23 -1.78
N ASN A 107 4.09 -6.44 -0.73
CA ASN A 107 2.67 -6.69 -0.80
C ASN A 107 1.94 -5.52 -0.14
N LEU A 108 2.14 -4.34 -0.72
CA LEU A 108 1.68 -3.09 -0.14
C LEU A 108 0.18 -3.12 0.19
N ILE A 109 -0.63 -3.72 -0.68
CA ILE A 109 -2.08 -3.83 -0.47
C ILE A 109 -2.40 -5.06 0.39
N GLY A 110 -1.84 -6.22 0.08
CA GLY A 110 -2.18 -7.49 0.75
C GLY A 110 -1.85 -7.50 2.23
N GLN A 111 -0.85 -6.72 2.66
CA GLN A 111 -0.56 -6.49 4.09
C GLN A 111 -1.83 -6.13 4.90
N PHE A 112 -2.77 -5.39 4.31
CA PHE A 112 -3.98 -4.89 4.98
C PHE A 112 -5.24 -5.71 4.68
N VAL A 113 -5.25 -6.52 3.62
CA VAL A 113 -6.47 -7.20 3.14
C VAL A 113 -6.37 -8.73 3.06
N GLU A 114 -5.17 -9.32 3.16
CA GLU A 114 -5.03 -10.78 3.29
C GLU A 114 -5.28 -11.20 4.74
N HIS A 115 -6.13 -12.22 4.95
CA HIS A 115 -6.48 -12.73 6.28
C HIS A 115 -6.79 -11.63 7.33
N PRO A 116 -7.60 -10.61 6.99
CA PRO A 116 -7.68 -9.39 7.80
C PRO A 116 -8.28 -9.63 9.18
N ARG A 117 -9.21 -10.58 9.31
CA ARG A 117 -9.85 -10.96 10.59
C ARG A 117 -8.85 -11.59 11.59
N GLU A 118 -7.90 -12.35 11.07
CA GLU A 118 -6.87 -13.01 11.87
C GLU A 118 -5.79 -12.01 12.31
N ARG A 119 -5.51 -11.01 11.47
CA ARG A 119 -4.38 -10.08 11.66
C ARG A 119 -4.74 -8.81 12.41
N TYR A 120 -6.00 -8.39 12.39
CA TYR A 120 -6.42 -7.07 12.87
C TYR A 120 -7.63 -7.10 13.79
N ASP A 121 -7.63 -6.17 14.74
CA ASP A 121 -8.85 -5.62 15.31
C ASP A 121 -9.33 -4.48 14.40
N ALA A 122 -10.45 -4.70 13.71
CA ALA A 122 -10.97 -3.76 12.72
C ALA A 122 -12.18 -2.99 13.27
N ARG A 123 -12.29 -1.72 12.87
CA ARG A 123 -13.45 -0.88 13.18
C ARG A 123 -13.88 -0.10 11.97
N TYR A 124 -15.18 -0.16 11.67
CA TYR A 124 -15.78 0.72 10.67
C TYR A 124 -15.77 2.17 11.16
N VAL A 125 -15.34 3.08 10.28
CA VAL A 125 -15.25 4.51 10.60
C VAL A 125 -16.44 5.24 10.02
N ARG A 126 -16.64 5.16 8.70
CA ARG A 126 -17.68 5.86 7.96
C ARG A 126 -17.76 5.36 6.51
N ALA A 127 -18.85 5.72 5.85
CA ALA A 127 -18.92 5.78 4.40
C ALA A 127 -18.36 7.13 3.92
N ASP A 128 -17.80 7.14 2.73
CA ASP A 128 -17.29 8.33 2.06
C ASP A 128 -17.59 8.19 0.55
N SER A 129 -17.19 9.17 -0.24
CA SER A 129 -17.34 9.13 -1.70
C SER A 129 -16.09 9.66 -2.39
N ILE A 130 -15.71 9.00 -3.47
CA ILE A 130 -14.69 9.45 -4.41
C ILE A 130 -15.32 9.60 -5.79
N SER A 131 -14.57 10.15 -6.75
CA SER A 131 -15.03 10.25 -8.15
C SER A 131 -15.46 8.91 -8.75
N ASP A 132 -14.98 7.81 -8.17
CA ASP A 132 -15.21 6.42 -8.60
C ASP A 132 -16.38 5.73 -7.85
N GLY A 133 -17.15 6.47 -7.04
CA GLY A 133 -18.31 5.98 -6.30
C GLY A 133 -18.14 5.94 -4.79
N LEU A 134 -19.01 5.17 -4.13
CA LEU A 134 -19.02 5.01 -2.66
C LEU A 134 -17.83 4.19 -2.18
N ILE A 135 -17.28 4.59 -1.03
CA ILE A 135 -16.12 3.95 -0.41
C ILE A 135 -16.34 3.79 1.09
N ASP A 136 -15.88 2.68 1.64
CA ASP A 136 -15.93 2.42 3.08
C ASP A 136 -14.57 2.64 3.72
N VAL A 137 -14.57 3.30 4.87
CA VAL A 137 -13.35 3.63 5.61
C VAL A 137 -13.27 2.77 6.86
N ILE A 138 -12.18 2.01 6.99
CA ILE A 138 -11.97 1.04 8.06
C ILE A 138 -10.62 1.30 8.71
N THR A 139 -10.59 1.39 10.04
CA THR A 139 -9.34 1.39 10.82
C THR A 139 -8.97 -0.05 11.18
N LEU A 140 -7.69 -0.35 11.09
CA LEU A 140 -7.08 -1.64 11.39
C LEU A 140 -6.00 -1.44 12.47
N THR A 141 -6.17 -2.10 13.61
CA THR A 141 -5.14 -2.19 14.65
C THR A 141 -4.51 -3.58 14.59
N PRO A 142 -3.19 -3.70 14.33
CA PRO A 142 -2.54 -5.00 14.27
C PRO A 142 -2.65 -5.75 15.58
N ARG A 143 -2.93 -7.06 15.51
CA ARG A 143 -2.84 -7.95 16.68
C ARG A 143 -1.41 -8.29 17.04
N SER A 144 -0.51 -8.36 16.04
CA SER A 144 0.92 -8.55 16.25
C SER A 144 1.61 -7.22 16.59
N LYS A 145 2.58 -7.28 17.52
CA LYS A 145 3.39 -6.13 17.93
C LYS A 145 4.71 -6.02 17.17
N ASP A 146 5.05 -7.00 16.33
CA ASP A 146 6.33 -7.07 15.62
C ASP A 146 6.30 -6.31 14.28
N LEU A 147 5.18 -5.63 14.00
CA LEU A 147 5.03 -4.83 12.80
C LEU A 147 5.59 -3.42 13.01
N GLY A 148 6.21 -2.85 11.98
CA GLY A 148 6.74 -1.48 12.00
C GLY A 148 5.70 -0.35 12.05
N TYR A 149 4.43 -0.66 12.34
CA TYR A 149 3.32 0.30 12.42
C TYR A 149 2.32 -0.12 13.49
N SER A 150 1.65 0.88 14.07
CA SER A 150 0.70 0.71 15.18
C SER A 150 -0.76 0.76 14.75
N ALA A 151 -1.05 1.39 13.60
CA ALA A 151 -2.40 1.46 13.06
C ALA A 151 -2.36 1.69 11.55
N ALA A 152 -3.42 1.26 10.87
CA ALA A 152 -3.70 1.65 9.50
C ALA A 152 -5.17 2.05 9.33
N THR A 153 -5.46 2.90 8.35
CA THR A 153 -6.81 3.17 7.87
C THR A 153 -6.85 2.88 6.38
N VAL A 154 -7.83 2.10 5.94
CA VAL A 154 -8.00 1.71 4.54
C VAL A 154 -9.33 2.22 4.00
N TRP A 155 -9.28 2.68 2.75
CA TRP A 155 -10.46 3.09 1.99
C TRP A 155 -10.73 2.05 0.91
N ILE A 156 -11.82 1.30 1.07
CA ILE A 156 -12.19 0.15 0.23
C ILE A 156 -13.40 0.51 -0.63
N ALA A 157 -13.23 0.51 -1.95
CA ALA A 157 -14.31 0.90 -2.85
C ALA A 157 -15.42 -0.17 -2.85
N ARG A 158 -16.68 0.26 -2.65
CA ARG A 158 -17.81 -0.68 -2.57
C ARG A 158 -18.03 -1.45 -3.87
N LYS A 159 -17.73 -0.81 -5.00
CA LYS A 159 -17.99 -1.36 -6.33
C LYS A 159 -17.14 -2.59 -6.68
N ASP A 160 -15.92 -2.70 -6.12
CA ASP A 160 -14.95 -3.72 -6.54
C ASP A 160 -14.10 -4.29 -5.41
N GLY A 161 -14.27 -3.83 -4.17
CA GLY A 161 -13.51 -4.29 -3.02
C GLY A 161 -12.03 -3.87 -3.03
N LEU A 162 -11.57 -3.09 -4.01
CA LEU A 162 -10.17 -2.71 -4.13
C LEU A 162 -9.86 -1.48 -3.26
N VAL A 163 -8.69 -1.50 -2.62
CA VAL A 163 -8.19 -0.40 -1.79
C VAL A 163 -7.79 0.79 -2.67
N ARG A 164 -8.25 1.99 -2.31
CA ARG A 164 -7.91 3.26 -2.99
C ARG A 164 -6.98 4.15 -2.20
N ARG A 165 -6.98 4.02 -0.87
CA ARG A 165 -6.10 4.79 0.01
C ARG A 165 -5.74 3.97 1.23
N ILE A 166 -4.52 4.17 1.71
CA ILE A 166 -4.00 3.60 2.95
C ILE A 166 -3.31 4.73 3.72
N ASP A 167 -3.70 4.93 4.96
CA ASP A 167 -2.97 5.76 5.91
C ASP A 167 -2.35 4.84 6.97
N ILE A 168 -1.07 5.00 7.25
CA ILE A 168 -0.29 4.16 8.16
C ILE A 168 0.33 5.05 9.23
N VAL A 169 0.18 4.66 10.50
CA VAL A 169 0.91 5.25 11.61
C VAL A 169 2.06 4.32 11.98
N GLU A 170 3.27 4.68 11.58
CA GLU A 170 4.48 3.91 11.85
C GLU A 170 4.84 3.95 13.35
N THR A 171 5.54 2.94 13.86
CA THR A 171 5.95 2.91 15.27
C THR A 171 6.97 3.99 15.62
N SER A 172 7.67 4.52 14.62
CA SER A 172 8.53 5.70 14.74
C SER A 172 7.76 7.01 14.97
N GLY A 173 6.43 7.01 14.81
CA GLY A 173 5.58 8.19 14.85
C GLY A 173 5.36 8.84 13.47
N GLN A 174 6.05 8.39 12.42
CA GLN A 174 5.81 8.84 11.05
C GLN A 174 4.42 8.44 10.58
N ARG A 175 3.81 9.28 9.74
CA ARG A 175 2.55 8.99 9.07
C ARG A 175 2.79 8.86 7.58
N ARG A 176 2.39 7.72 7.03
CA ARG A 176 2.47 7.46 5.60
C ARG A 176 1.08 7.37 5.01
N THR A 177 0.79 8.20 4.02
CA THR A 177 -0.43 8.13 3.20
C THR A 177 -0.07 7.63 1.82
N ILE A 178 -0.82 6.67 1.30
CA ILE A 178 -0.69 6.15 -0.06
C ILE A 178 -2.06 6.22 -0.72
N ILE A 179 -2.13 6.84 -1.89
CA ILE A 179 -3.35 7.01 -2.68
C ILE A 179 -3.12 6.34 -4.02
N LEU A 180 -4.03 5.44 -4.41
CA LEU A 180 -4.01 4.71 -5.67
C LEU A 180 -5.11 5.26 -6.60
N ARG A 181 -4.73 5.51 -7.85
CA ARG A 181 -5.62 6.00 -8.91
C ARG A 181 -5.47 5.16 -10.17
N ASN A 182 -6.47 5.23 -11.05
CA ASN A 182 -6.44 4.58 -12.36
C ASN A 182 -6.08 3.08 -12.26
N LEU A 183 -6.68 2.39 -11.28
CA LEU A 183 -6.42 0.97 -11.04
C LEU A 183 -6.88 0.17 -12.25
N ALA A 184 -5.98 -0.68 -12.76
CA ALA A 184 -6.25 -1.66 -13.79
C ALA A 184 -5.79 -3.03 -13.30
N ILE A 185 -6.74 -3.95 -13.14
CA ILE A 185 -6.50 -5.32 -12.67
C ILE A 185 -6.59 -6.32 -13.83
N ASN A 186 -5.85 -7.42 -13.72
CA ASN A 186 -5.86 -8.53 -14.67
C ASN A 186 -5.61 -8.14 -16.14
N GLN A 187 -4.95 -6.99 -16.33
CA GLN A 187 -4.45 -6.49 -17.61
C GLN A 187 -2.98 -6.89 -17.80
N ALA A 188 -2.51 -6.90 -19.04
CA ALA A 188 -1.11 -7.18 -19.33
C ALA A 188 -0.20 -6.10 -18.74
N VAL A 189 0.80 -6.52 -17.96
CA VAL A 189 1.85 -5.63 -17.43
C VAL A 189 3.16 -5.96 -18.13
N PRO A 190 3.90 -4.97 -18.68
CA PRO A 190 5.16 -5.23 -19.35
C PRO A 190 6.18 -5.87 -18.40
N ALA A 191 6.79 -7.00 -18.79
CA ALA A 191 7.74 -7.72 -17.96
C ALA A 191 8.99 -6.89 -17.56
N ARG A 192 9.34 -5.88 -18.36
CA ARG A 192 10.43 -4.92 -18.06
C ARG A 192 10.19 -4.15 -16.75
N GLU A 193 8.93 -3.95 -16.35
CA GLU A 193 8.62 -3.21 -15.13
C GLU A 193 9.12 -3.92 -13.88
N PHE A 194 9.31 -5.24 -13.95
CA PHE A 194 9.79 -6.06 -12.83
C PHE A 194 11.28 -6.40 -12.91
N ARG A 195 12.01 -5.82 -13.88
CA ARG A 195 13.46 -6.01 -13.98
C ARG A 195 14.18 -4.86 -13.30
N PHE A 196 15.25 -5.18 -12.59
CA PHE A 196 16.16 -4.21 -12.01
C PHE A 196 17.59 -4.53 -12.42
N SER A 197 18.32 -3.51 -12.85
CA SER A 197 19.76 -3.56 -13.06
C SER A 197 20.36 -2.42 -12.25
N PRO A 198 21.26 -2.69 -11.29
CA PRO A 198 21.97 -1.64 -10.58
C PRO A 198 22.64 -0.68 -11.58
N PRO A 199 22.45 0.64 -11.45
CA PRO A 199 23.17 1.61 -12.28
C PRO A 199 24.69 1.47 -12.10
N ALA A 200 25.44 1.80 -13.15
CA ALA A 200 26.90 1.76 -13.10
C ALA A 200 27.44 2.62 -11.94
N GLY A 201 28.41 2.08 -11.20
CA GLY A 201 29.02 2.76 -10.05
C GLY A 201 28.18 2.73 -8.77
N SER A 202 26.97 2.17 -8.77
CA SER A 202 26.20 1.99 -7.53
C SER A 202 26.78 0.86 -6.67
N ARG A 203 26.86 1.10 -5.36
CA ARG A 203 27.22 0.09 -4.37
C ARG A 203 25.97 -0.73 -4.02
N VAL A 204 26.00 -2.02 -4.29
CA VAL A 204 24.97 -2.95 -3.82
C VAL A 204 25.25 -3.33 -2.37
N VAL A 205 24.25 -3.18 -1.51
CA VAL A 205 24.28 -3.54 -0.09
C VAL A 205 23.26 -4.64 0.13
N ASP A 206 23.74 -5.82 0.50
CA ASP A 206 22.93 -6.98 0.83
C ASP A 206 22.41 -6.91 2.28
N GLN A 207 21.14 -7.25 2.46
CA GLN A 207 20.46 -7.37 3.75
C GLN A 207 19.78 -8.74 3.89
#